data_AF-A0A937NQH9-F1
#
_entry.id   AF-A0A937NQH9-F1
#
_cell.length_a   1.000
_cell.length_b   1.000
_cell.length_c   1.000
_cell.angle_alpha   90.00
_cell.angle_beta   90.00
_cell.angle_gamma   90.00
#
_symmetry.space_group_name_H-M   'P 1'
#
loop_
_entity.id
_entity.type
_entity.pdbx_description
1 polymer ?
#
loop_
_entity_poly.entity_id
_entity_poly.type
_entity_poly.pdbx_seq_one_letter_code
_entity_poly.pdbx_strand_id
1 'polypeptide(L)'
;MTFKFPSDEWIKELSRQLNASETYEKSAKDWEGDFVFIVEPDDAYDGTAYLYLGLYHGKSPDAAMVASKDEREIEFVLRAPFSAWRKVIEGKLDPIQGMMTRKLKLKGNMMKVMRYPKAAKEIVSCCALVPTEW
;
A
#
# COMPACT_ATOMS: atom_id res chain seq x y z
N MET A 1 -18.04 2.07 10.77
CA MET A 1 -17.72 0.69 10.36
C MET A 1 -16.20 0.57 10.39
N THR A 2 -15.65 -0.49 10.97
CA THR A 2 -14.21 -0.80 10.96
C THR A 2 -13.91 -1.86 9.89
N PHE A 3 -12.67 -1.87 9.40
CA PHE A 3 -12.20 -2.82 8.39
C PHE A 3 -11.03 -3.60 8.94
N LYS A 4 -11.13 -4.93 8.93
CA LYS A 4 -10.06 -5.81 9.40
C LYS A 4 -8.86 -5.71 8.45
N PHE A 5 -7.67 -5.57 8.99
CA PHE A 5 -6.44 -5.63 8.21
C PHE A 5 -5.73 -6.97 8.41
N PRO A 6 -5.18 -7.61 7.36
CA PRO A 6 -5.46 -7.35 5.94
C PRO A 6 -6.81 -7.94 5.49
N SER A 7 -7.57 -7.22 4.67
CA SER A 7 -8.77 -7.74 4.00
C SER A 7 -9.05 -7.05 2.66
N ASP A 8 -9.94 -7.64 1.87
CA ASP A 8 -10.42 -7.07 0.61
C ASP A 8 -11.16 -5.74 0.81
N GLU A 9 -12.00 -5.65 1.82
CA GLU A 9 -12.74 -4.44 2.17
C GLU A 9 -11.79 -3.32 2.61
N TRP A 10 -10.71 -3.65 3.32
CA TRP A 10 -9.73 -2.65 3.76
C TRP A 10 -9.00 -2.01 2.57
N ILE A 11 -8.53 -2.80 1.60
CA ILE A 11 -7.80 -2.26 0.44
C ILE A 11 -8.73 -1.48 -0.50
N LYS A 12 -10.00 -1.89 -0.61
CA LYS A 12 -11.04 -1.13 -1.33
C LYS A 12 -11.37 0.19 -0.66
N GLU A 13 -11.43 0.22 0.67
CA GLU A 13 -11.61 1.47 1.39
C GLU A 13 -10.40 2.40 1.23
N LEU A 14 -9.17 1.89 1.26
CA LEU A 14 -7.98 2.69 0.93
C LEU A 14 -8.09 3.30 -0.48
N SER A 15 -8.47 2.51 -1.48
CA SER A 15 -8.68 2.99 -2.85
C SER A 15 -9.72 4.11 -2.91
N ARG A 16 -10.82 3.98 -2.17
CA ARG A 16 -11.84 5.04 -2.05
C ARG A 16 -11.27 6.32 -1.45
N GLN A 17 -10.46 6.22 -0.38
CA GLN A 17 -9.81 7.37 0.26
C GLN A 17 -8.83 8.07 -0.69
N LEU A 18 -8.03 7.30 -1.45
CA LEU A 18 -7.13 7.84 -2.47
C LEU A 18 -7.88 8.61 -3.55
N ASN A 19 -8.98 8.05 -4.06
CA ASN A 19 -9.80 8.69 -5.09
C ASN A 19 -10.51 9.97 -4.61
N ALA A 20 -10.73 10.11 -3.30
CA ALA A 20 -11.29 11.31 -2.68
C ALA A 20 -10.21 12.36 -2.30
N SER A 21 -8.92 12.02 -2.38
CA SER A 21 -7.84 12.90 -1.94
C SER A 21 -7.28 13.73 -3.10
N GLU A 22 -7.59 15.04 -3.10
CA GLU A 22 -6.98 15.98 -4.05
C GLU A 22 -5.45 16.05 -3.91
N THR A 23 -4.93 15.89 -2.70
CA THR A 23 -3.48 15.96 -2.45
C THR A 23 -2.78 14.74 -3.03
N TYR A 24 -3.37 13.55 -2.90
CA TYR A 24 -2.89 12.34 -3.57
C TYR A 24 -2.93 12.54 -5.09
N GLU A 25 -4.07 12.95 -5.63
CA GLU A 25 -4.28 13.18 -7.07
C GLU A 25 -3.20 14.10 -7.67
N LYS A 26 -2.95 15.25 -7.04
CA LYS A 26 -1.93 16.21 -7.49
C LYS A 26 -0.51 15.64 -7.38
N SER A 27 -0.22 14.87 -6.33
CA SER A 27 1.12 14.35 -6.05
C SER A 27 1.51 13.14 -6.92
N ALA A 28 0.52 12.39 -7.42
CA ALA A 28 0.68 11.18 -8.21
C ALA A 28 0.16 11.34 -9.65
N LYS A 29 -0.08 12.57 -10.12
CA LYS A 29 -0.66 12.87 -11.44
C LYS A 29 0.08 12.23 -12.63
N ASP A 30 1.40 12.06 -12.52
CA ASP A 30 2.26 11.45 -13.55
C ASP A 30 2.73 10.05 -13.13
N TRP A 31 2.13 9.46 -12.10
CA TRP A 31 2.44 8.11 -11.65
C TRP A 31 1.72 7.09 -12.52
N GLU A 32 2.45 6.07 -12.93
CA GLU A 32 1.91 4.85 -13.51
C GLU A 32 2.59 3.66 -12.85
N GLY A 33 1.82 2.62 -12.55
CA GLY A 33 2.33 1.37 -11.99
C GLY A 33 1.51 0.91 -10.81
N ASP A 34 1.16 -0.36 -10.81
CA ASP A 34 0.39 -0.99 -9.75
C ASP A 34 1.28 -1.65 -8.70
N PHE A 35 0.68 -1.87 -7.54
CA PHE A 35 1.34 -2.53 -6.42
C PHE A 35 0.58 -3.79 -6.02
N VAL A 36 1.34 -4.81 -5.63
CA VAL A 36 0.87 -5.78 -4.64
C VAL A 36 1.64 -5.57 -3.35
N PHE A 37 0.90 -5.34 -2.28
CA PHE A 37 1.39 -5.32 -0.92
C PHE A 37 1.24 -6.71 -0.31
N ILE A 38 2.37 -7.33 0.06
CA ILE A 38 2.38 -8.66 0.69
C ILE A 38 2.54 -8.48 2.19
N VAL A 39 1.54 -8.94 2.93
CA VAL A 39 1.59 -9.05 4.39
C VAL A 39 2.13 -10.43 4.73
N GLU A 40 3.38 -10.48 5.21
CA GLU A 40 4.05 -11.70 5.66
C GLU A 40 3.67 -12.01 7.12
N PRO A 41 3.66 -13.28 7.53
CA PRO A 41 3.31 -13.67 8.89
C PRO A 41 4.35 -13.20 9.91
N ASP A 42 3.88 -12.97 11.14
CA ASP A 42 4.67 -12.77 12.35
C ASP A 42 3.86 -13.15 13.61
N ASP A 43 4.35 -12.80 14.80
CA ASP A 43 3.68 -13.15 16.06
C ASP A 43 2.24 -12.58 16.19
N ALA A 44 1.89 -11.56 15.42
CA ALA A 44 0.57 -10.93 15.45
C ALA A 44 -0.38 -11.44 14.35
N TYR A 45 0.14 -12.12 13.33
CA TYR A 45 -0.62 -12.61 12.18
C TYR A 45 0.05 -13.84 11.58
N ASP A 46 -0.64 -14.97 11.58
CA ASP A 46 -0.11 -16.27 11.11
C ASP A 46 -0.27 -16.48 9.59
N GLY A 47 -1.08 -15.64 8.93
CA GLY A 47 -1.38 -15.75 7.51
C GLY A 47 -0.39 -15.06 6.59
N THR A 48 -0.62 -15.21 5.29
CA THR A 48 -0.04 -14.34 4.25
C THR A 48 -1.19 -13.74 3.46
N ALA A 49 -1.16 -12.43 3.20
CA ALA A 49 -2.16 -11.76 2.37
C ALA A 49 -1.51 -10.96 1.24
N TYR A 50 -2.24 -10.81 0.14
CA TYR A 50 -1.81 -10.09 -1.05
C TYR A 50 -2.87 -9.03 -1.38
N LEU A 51 -2.52 -7.75 -1.19
CA LEU A 51 -3.42 -6.63 -1.44
C LEU A 51 -2.97 -5.91 -2.71
N TYR A 52 -3.76 -6.06 -3.78
CA TYR A 52 -3.57 -5.37 -5.04
C TYR A 52 -4.12 -3.94 -4.95
N LEU A 53 -3.35 -2.99 -5.46
CA LEU A 53 -3.75 -1.61 -5.61
C LEU A 53 -3.30 -1.09 -6.98
N GLY A 54 -4.25 -0.90 -7.87
CA GLY A 54 -4.04 -0.21 -9.13
C GLY A 54 -3.87 1.29 -8.87
N LEU A 55 -2.83 1.90 -9.45
CA LEU A 55 -2.55 3.33 -9.37
C LEU A 55 -2.23 3.89 -10.74
N TYR A 56 -2.94 4.94 -11.13
CA TYR A 56 -2.79 5.57 -12.43
C TYR A 56 -3.18 7.05 -12.36
N HIS A 57 -2.24 7.93 -12.70
CA HIS A 57 -2.43 9.38 -12.83
C HIS A 57 -3.19 10.02 -11.65
N GLY A 58 -2.77 9.71 -10.42
CA GLY A 58 -3.39 10.26 -9.21
C GLY A 58 -4.70 9.61 -8.79
N LYS A 59 -5.10 8.51 -9.43
CA LYS A 59 -6.28 7.72 -9.09
C LYS A 59 -5.91 6.29 -8.72
N SER A 60 -6.84 5.62 -8.06
CA SER A 60 -6.81 4.18 -7.81
C SER A 60 -8.02 3.53 -8.50
N PRO A 61 -7.89 3.10 -9.76
CA PRO A 61 -9.02 2.59 -10.53
C PRO A 61 -9.48 1.19 -10.10
N ASP A 62 -8.63 0.42 -9.42
CA ASP A 62 -8.93 -0.94 -8.97
C ASP A 62 -8.18 -1.28 -7.68
N ALA A 63 -8.79 -2.11 -6.84
CA ALA A 63 -8.25 -2.60 -5.58
C ALA A 63 -8.94 -3.90 -5.18
N ALA A 64 -8.16 -4.90 -4.79
CA ALA A 64 -8.67 -6.22 -4.41
C ALA A 64 -7.68 -6.97 -3.53
N MET A 65 -8.19 -7.85 -2.67
CA MET A 65 -7.36 -8.94 -2.15
C MET A 65 -7.27 -10.04 -3.21
N VAL A 66 -6.05 -10.44 -3.57
CA VAL A 66 -5.78 -11.46 -4.59
C VAL A 66 -5.25 -12.74 -3.94
N ALA A 67 -5.39 -13.88 -4.61
CA ALA A 67 -4.96 -15.18 -4.09
C ALA A 67 -3.43 -15.31 -4.04
N SER A 68 -2.72 -14.62 -4.94
CA SER A 68 -1.26 -14.59 -4.94
C SER A 68 -0.70 -13.36 -5.66
N LYS A 69 0.60 -13.09 -5.46
CA LYS A 69 1.34 -12.07 -6.20
C LYS A 69 1.47 -12.33 -7.72
N ASP A 70 1.12 -13.54 -8.19
CA ASP A 70 1.26 -13.96 -9.59
C ASP A 70 -0.11 -14.03 -10.29
N GLU A 71 -1.21 -13.69 -9.60
CA GLU A 71 -2.56 -13.63 -10.19
C GLU A 71 -2.67 -12.56 -11.29
N ARG A 72 -1.84 -11.51 -11.20
CA ARG A 72 -1.81 -10.38 -12.13
C ARG A 72 -0.36 -10.05 -12.49
N GLU A 73 -0.15 -9.50 -13.68
CA GLU A 73 1.12 -8.87 -14.00
C GLU A 73 1.19 -7.54 -13.24
N ILE A 74 2.19 -7.39 -12.37
CA ILE A 74 2.30 -6.27 -11.43
C ILE A 74 3.70 -5.65 -11.55
N GLU A 75 3.77 -4.32 -11.61
CA GLU A 75 5.04 -3.60 -11.74
C GLU A 75 5.83 -3.60 -10.43
N PHE A 76 5.14 -3.43 -9.29
CA PHE A 76 5.77 -3.31 -7.99
C PHE A 76 5.23 -4.31 -6.96
N VAL A 77 6.14 -5.01 -6.29
CA VAL A 77 5.80 -5.82 -5.11
C VAL A 77 6.49 -5.22 -3.90
N LEU A 78 5.72 -4.87 -2.88
CA LEU A 78 6.25 -4.40 -1.60
C LEU A 78 5.82 -5.39 -0.52
N ARG A 79 6.78 -5.96 0.21
CA ARG A 79 6.50 -6.99 1.22
C ARG A 79 7.13 -6.67 2.57
N ALA A 80 6.40 -6.98 3.64
CA ALA A 80 6.86 -6.83 5.01
C ALA A 80 6.01 -7.68 5.97
N PRO A 81 6.52 -7.98 7.18
CA PRO A 81 5.72 -8.58 8.24
C PRO A 81 4.52 -7.70 8.64
N PHE A 82 3.45 -8.32 9.13
CA PHE A 82 2.24 -7.62 9.61
C PHE A 82 2.54 -6.43 10.54
N SER A 83 3.39 -6.65 11.54
CA SER A 83 3.77 -5.60 12.51
C SER A 83 4.51 -4.41 11.89
N ALA A 84 5.20 -4.61 10.75
CA ALA A 84 5.80 -3.52 9.99
C ALA A 84 4.74 -2.73 9.22
N TRP A 85 3.77 -3.41 8.58
CA TRP A 85 2.63 -2.75 7.93
C TRP A 85 1.81 -1.93 8.91
N ARG A 86 1.52 -2.48 10.08
CA ARG A 86 0.84 -1.75 11.16
C ARG A 86 1.55 -0.46 11.51
N LYS A 87 2.89 -0.49 11.65
CA LYS A 87 3.67 0.73 11.92
C LYS A 87 3.57 1.75 10.78
N VAL A 88 3.52 1.32 9.52
CA VAL A 88 3.32 2.22 8.38
C VAL A 88 1.95 2.87 8.44
N ILE A 89 0.88 2.07 8.59
CA ILE A 89 -0.51 2.55 8.62
C ILE A 89 -0.76 3.47 9.80
N GLU A 90 -0.16 3.20 10.97
CA GLU A 90 -0.24 4.06 12.16
C GLU A 90 0.72 5.29 12.08
N GLY A 91 1.43 5.49 10.96
CA GLY A 91 2.35 6.63 10.77
C GLY A 91 3.65 6.56 11.60
N LYS A 92 3.93 5.42 12.24
CA LYS A 92 5.13 5.16 13.05
C LYS A 92 6.35 4.73 12.22
N LEU A 93 6.16 4.40 10.95
CA LEU A 93 7.22 4.08 10.00
C LEU A 93 6.95 4.79 8.67
N ASP A 94 7.83 5.72 8.29
CA ASP A 94 7.80 6.35 6.97
C ASP A 94 8.08 5.28 5.88
N PRO A 95 7.28 5.23 4.79
CA PRO A 95 7.38 4.16 3.79
C PRO A 95 8.70 4.23 3.00
N ILE A 96 9.22 5.43 2.74
CA ILE A 96 10.50 5.62 2.04
C ILE A 96 11.65 5.13 2.92
N GLN A 97 11.66 5.53 4.19
CA GLN A 97 12.64 5.03 5.15
C GLN A 97 12.53 3.51 5.33
N GLY A 98 11.32 2.98 5.37
CA GLY A 98 11.06 1.54 5.43
C GLY A 98 11.69 0.79 4.26
N MET A 99 11.58 1.33 3.04
CA MET A 99 12.22 0.78 1.85
C MET A 99 13.74 0.88 1.88
N MET A 100 14.29 2.05 2.21
CA MET A 100 15.74 2.28 2.29
C MET A 100 16.41 1.37 3.33
N THR A 101 15.74 1.13 4.45
CA THR A 101 16.22 0.25 5.54
C THR A 101 15.86 -1.22 5.33
N ARG A 102 15.21 -1.58 4.20
CA ARG A 102 14.75 -2.93 3.86
C ARG A 102 13.74 -3.54 4.84
N LYS A 103 13.13 -2.73 5.70
CA LYS A 103 11.97 -3.13 6.51
C LYS A 103 10.73 -3.37 5.65
N LEU A 104 10.62 -2.59 4.57
CA LEU A 104 9.71 -2.84 3.45
C LEU A 104 10.55 -3.27 2.26
N LYS A 105 10.40 -4.50 1.79
CA LYS A 105 11.21 -5.04 0.70
C LYS A 105 10.51 -4.80 -0.63
N LEU A 106 11.02 -3.86 -1.42
CA LEU A 106 10.53 -3.56 -2.76
C LEU A 106 11.18 -4.49 -3.80
N LYS A 107 10.36 -5.05 -4.69
CA LYS A 107 10.75 -5.58 -6.00
C LYS A 107 10.12 -4.68 -7.07
N GLY A 108 10.95 -4.14 -7.96
CA GLY A 108 10.56 -3.15 -8.97
C GLY A 108 11.60 -2.03 -9.08
N ASN A 109 11.33 -1.01 -9.90
CA ASN A 109 12.26 0.10 -10.11
C ASN A 109 12.20 1.11 -8.94
N MET A 110 13.11 0.96 -7.97
CA MET A 110 13.22 1.88 -6.81
C MET A 110 13.39 3.34 -7.24
N MET A 111 14.16 3.63 -8.28
CA MET A 111 14.36 5.02 -8.73
C MET A 111 13.06 5.66 -9.22
N LYS A 112 12.15 4.87 -9.81
CA LYS A 112 10.81 5.35 -10.20
C LYS A 112 10.01 5.73 -8.96
N VAL A 113 9.95 4.88 -7.94
CA VAL A 113 9.27 5.19 -6.66
C VAL A 113 9.84 6.44 -5.98
N MET A 114 11.16 6.56 -5.94
CA MET A 114 11.86 7.67 -5.27
C MET A 114 11.67 9.04 -5.94
N ARG A 115 11.13 9.09 -7.17
CA ARG A 115 10.73 10.36 -7.83
C ARG A 115 9.42 10.93 -7.27
N TYR A 116 8.62 10.11 -6.58
CA TYR A 116 7.30 10.49 -6.07
C TYR A 116 7.18 10.30 -4.53
N PRO A 117 8.10 10.85 -3.73
CA PRO A 117 8.09 10.65 -2.27
C PRO A 117 6.85 11.28 -1.62
N LYS A 118 6.28 12.35 -2.23
CA LYS A 118 5.03 12.94 -1.76
C LYS A 118 3.85 11.98 -1.97
N ALA A 119 3.72 11.37 -3.13
CA ALA A 119 2.66 10.38 -3.39
C ALA A 119 2.72 9.21 -2.41
N ALA A 120 3.92 8.68 -2.15
CA ALA A 120 4.10 7.60 -1.17
C ALA A 120 3.63 8.00 0.24
N LYS A 121 3.91 9.24 0.67
CA LYS A 121 3.43 9.79 1.94
C LYS A 121 1.91 9.99 1.95
N GLU A 122 1.33 10.51 0.86
CA GLU A 122 -0.12 10.69 0.75
C GLU A 122 -0.88 9.36 0.79
N ILE A 123 -0.31 8.27 0.24
CA ILE A 123 -0.88 6.93 0.39
C ILE A 123 -0.97 6.55 1.87
N VAL A 124 0.10 6.77 2.64
CA VAL A 124 0.12 6.49 4.07
C VAL A 124 -0.85 7.38 4.85
N SER A 125 -0.94 8.67 4.49
CA SER A 125 -1.96 9.57 5.04
C SER A 125 -3.37 9.04 4.79
N CYS A 126 -3.66 8.49 3.61
CA CYS A 126 -4.94 7.88 3.30
C CYS A 126 -5.17 6.56 4.07
N CYS A 127 -4.13 5.75 4.30
CA CYS A 127 -4.24 4.57 5.17
C CYS A 127 -4.70 4.94 6.59
N ALA A 128 -4.19 6.06 7.14
CA ALA A 128 -4.58 6.53 8.48
C ALA A 128 -6.05 6.98 8.56
N LEU A 129 -6.71 7.24 7.43
CA LEU A 129 -8.14 7.57 7.36
C LEU A 129 -9.03 6.31 7.29
N VAL A 130 -8.46 5.13 7.04
CA VAL A 130 -9.20 3.86 7.06
C VAL A 130 -9.42 3.43 8.51
N PRO A 131 -10.68 3.30 8.99
CA PRO A 131 -10.96 2.84 10.35
C PRO A 131 -10.55 1.37 10.53
N THR A 132 -9.29 1.14 10.92
CA THR A 132 -8.65 -0.17 10.87
C THR A 132 -8.86 -0.96 12.16
N GLU A 133 -9.24 -2.22 12.00
CA GLU A 133 -9.23 -3.25 13.04
C GLU A 133 -8.05 -4.19 12.79
N TRP A 134 -7.28 -4.52 13.84
CA TRP A 134 -6.03 -5.26 13.77
C TRP A 134 -6.22 -6.75 14.06
#